data_AF-A0A8J7F923-F1
#
_entry.id   AF-A0A8J7F923-F1
#
_cell.length_a   1.000
_cell.length_b   1.000
_cell.length_c   1.000
_cell.angle_alpha   90.00
_cell.angle_beta   90.00
_cell.angle_gamma   90.00
#
_symmetry.space_group_name_H-M   'P 1'
#
loop_
_entity.id
_entity.type
_entity.pdbx_description
1 polymer ?
#
loop_
_entity_poly.entity_id
_entity_poly.type
_entity_poly.pdbx_seq_one_letter_code
_entity_poly.pdbx_strand_id
1 'polypeptide(L)'
;MKAYIFLREDNARYSNPLKIDGKGVSFFVDPVLKNTSMVQSSCGDHWTVCFFKNTPFEQRFRIQFDSSDTPVSGYPLAKAIWLDTEDKGAISKHLIVTASQFVRNSGTLTIDNVQPLTSTRSMVTDREAIAYFSGNERNFRRIILIQALAIAYKRVMYQCMTDLSESVKSDNTEVTLKLYEQILRFNAADYFRHPIHLDRHELSTAWDLLARHFRLQATNREMTEQLSGFSLMLKEQRDQARIEREKETLKHEREREQQQIKEEKARDKALWVKEQQREKQLNKRATRLTIALSLLSLLSLLSLVELTPQHFENAYTVWAEYISPRTNAHVDAATDTQ
;
A
#
# COMPACT_ATOMS: atom_id res chain seq x y z
N MET A 1 48.89 0.69 11.53
CA MET A 1 47.59 0.74 12.25
C MET A 1 46.59 -0.17 11.56
N LYS A 2 45.66 -0.76 12.31
CA LYS A 2 44.54 -1.60 11.85
C LYS A 2 43.21 -0.91 12.20
N ALA A 3 42.14 -1.28 11.53
CA ALA A 3 40.79 -0.84 11.84
C ALA A 3 39.78 -2.00 11.70
N TYR A 4 38.74 -1.96 12.53
CA TYR A 4 37.73 -3.01 12.62
C TYR A 4 36.35 -2.39 12.74
N ILE A 5 35.42 -2.82 11.89
CA ILE A 5 34.03 -2.35 11.82
C ILE A 5 33.14 -3.46 12.38
N PHE A 6 32.40 -3.17 13.44
CA PHE A 6 31.47 -4.08 14.09
C PHE A 6 30.03 -3.57 13.93
N LEU A 7 29.06 -4.48 13.83
CA LEU A 7 27.67 -4.14 14.12
C LEU A 7 27.58 -3.71 15.58
N ARG A 8 26.78 -2.67 15.89
CA ARG A 8 26.73 -2.10 17.23
C ARG A 8 25.43 -2.43 17.95
N GLU A 9 25.54 -3.31 18.94
CA GLU A 9 24.46 -3.61 19.90
C GLU A 9 24.59 -2.76 21.18
N ASP A 10 25.82 -2.46 21.64
CA ASP A 10 26.09 -1.90 22.98
C ASP A 10 26.03 -0.37 23.14
N ASN A 11 25.95 0.06 24.40
CA ASN A 11 25.63 1.42 24.86
C ASN A 11 26.82 2.41 25.01
N ALA A 12 27.85 2.33 24.16
CA ALA A 12 28.96 3.32 24.14
C ALA A 12 28.47 4.76 23.85
N ARG A 13 28.28 5.60 24.89
CA ARG A 13 27.80 6.99 24.76
C ARG A 13 28.93 7.96 24.43
N TYR A 14 29.47 7.86 23.21
CA TYR A 14 30.38 8.88 22.67
C TYR A 14 29.62 10.15 22.29
N SER A 15 30.10 11.31 22.75
CA SER A 15 29.47 12.62 22.54
C SER A 15 30.29 13.58 21.64
N ASN A 16 31.60 13.35 21.50
CA ASN A 16 32.46 14.23 20.70
C ASN A 16 32.18 14.03 19.20
N PRO A 17 31.93 15.09 18.41
CA PRO A 17 31.82 14.96 16.96
C PRO A 17 33.09 14.36 16.35
N LEU A 18 32.94 13.45 15.39
CA LEU A 18 34.07 12.81 14.72
C LEU A 18 34.88 13.85 13.92
N LYS A 19 36.19 13.91 14.17
CA LYS A 19 37.13 14.80 13.46
C LYS A 19 38.30 14.01 12.86
N ILE A 20 38.62 14.30 11.61
CA ILE A 20 39.84 13.81 10.92
C ILE A 20 40.65 15.03 10.53
N ASP A 21 41.94 15.08 10.90
CA ASP A 21 42.81 16.25 10.62
C ASP A 21 42.26 17.55 11.26
N GLY A 22 41.68 17.43 12.46
CA GLY A 22 41.01 18.53 13.20
C GLY A 22 39.66 18.99 12.60
N LYS A 23 39.34 18.56 11.38
CA LYS A 23 38.17 18.98 10.58
C LYS A 23 37.05 17.95 10.69
N GLY A 24 35.80 18.40 10.49
CA GLY A 24 34.65 17.50 10.37
C GLY A 24 34.71 16.65 9.09
N VAL A 25 33.86 15.63 9.01
CA VAL A 25 33.70 14.81 7.80
C VAL A 25 32.83 15.55 6.79
N SER A 26 33.43 15.93 5.64
CA SER A 26 32.77 16.75 4.61
C SER A 26 33.08 16.28 3.17
N PHE A 27 33.38 14.99 2.99
CA PHE A 27 33.68 14.41 1.67
C PHE A 27 32.56 13.52 1.13
N PHE A 28 31.58 13.16 1.95
CA PHE A 28 30.30 12.62 1.49
C PHE A 28 29.39 13.77 1.03
N VAL A 29 28.48 13.48 0.10
CA VAL A 29 27.48 14.43 -0.37
C VAL A 29 26.49 14.84 0.74
N ASP A 30 26.00 16.08 0.66
CA ASP A 30 25.07 16.70 1.61
C ASP A 30 23.91 15.82 2.11
N PRO A 31 23.16 15.08 1.26
CA PRO A 31 22.09 14.19 1.73
C PRO A 31 22.58 13.09 2.67
N VAL A 32 23.71 12.45 2.33
CA VAL A 32 24.34 11.41 3.16
C VAL A 32 24.80 12.01 4.49
N LEU A 33 25.41 13.20 4.49
CA LEU A 33 25.83 13.88 5.71
C LEU A 33 24.63 14.23 6.62
N LYS A 34 23.53 14.74 6.06
CA LYS A 34 22.32 15.12 6.82
C LYS A 34 21.65 13.91 7.49
N ASN A 35 21.65 12.76 6.81
CA ASN A 35 21.09 11.50 7.33
C ASN A 35 22.10 10.66 8.11
N THR A 36 23.27 11.20 8.49
CA THR A 36 24.31 10.46 9.22
C THR A 36 24.71 11.15 10.51
N SER A 37 25.02 10.38 11.55
CA SER A 37 25.70 10.89 12.75
C SER A 37 27.02 10.15 12.99
N MET A 38 28.07 10.91 13.33
CA MET A 38 29.43 10.43 13.52
C MET A 38 30.03 11.02 14.79
N VAL A 39 30.37 10.15 15.74
CA VAL A 39 30.93 10.53 17.05
C VAL A 39 32.15 9.68 17.40
N GLN A 40 33.04 10.22 18.23
CA GLN A 40 34.28 9.57 18.65
C GLN A 40 34.47 9.59 20.17
N SER A 41 35.26 8.64 20.67
CA SER A 41 35.80 8.62 22.02
C SER A 41 36.75 9.80 22.29
N SER A 42 37.11 10.01 23.55
CA SER A 42 38.14 10.98 23.96
C SER A 42 39.52 10.68 23.39
N CYS A 43 39.89 9.40 23.23
CA CYS A 43 41.13 8.98 22.59
C CYS A 43 41.11 9.05 21.06
N GLY A 44 39.94 9.17 20.43
CA GLY A 44 39.81 9.24 18.96
C GLY A 44 39.89 7.89 18.22
N ASP A 45 40.28 6.80 18.88
CA ASP A 45 40.43 5.47 18.25
C ASP A 45 39.20 4.55 18.38
N HIS A 46 38.11 5.04 18.97
CA HIS A 46 36.80 4.39 18.87
C HIS A 46 35.78 5.39 18.32
N TRP A 47 35.12 5.02 17.23
CA TRP A 47 34.03 5.80 16.65
C TRP A 47 32.70 5.05 16.75
N THR A 48 31.62 5.81 16.65
CA THR A 48 30.32 5.27 16.24
C THR A 48 29.82 6.08 15.05
N VAL A 49 29.36 5.36 14.04
CA VAL A 49 28.76 5.91 12.83
C VAL A 49 27.37 5.30 12.69
N CYS A 50 26.39 6.15 12.40
CA CYS A 50 25.00 5.78 12.20
C CYS A 50 24.51 6.40 10.89
N PHE A 51 24.35 5.59 9.85
CA PHE A 51 23.86 5.99 8.52
C PHE A 51 22.34 5.79 8.41
N PHE A 52 21.68 6.52 7.51
CA PHE A 52 20.24 6.44 7.21
C PHE A 52 19.39 6.69 8.46
N LYS A 53 19.81 7.68 9.25
CA LYS A 53 19.26 7.99 10.57
C LYS A 53 17.78 8.36 10.48
N ASN A 54 17.00 7.87 11.45
CA ASN A 54 15.54 8.03 11.55
C ASN A 54 14.75 7.34 10.41
N THR A 55 15.37 6.40 9.68
CA THR A 55 14.70 5.54 8.69
C THR A 55 14.56 4.10 9.22
N PRO A 56 13.69 3.25 8.63
CA PRO A 56 13.66 1.82 8.93
C PRO A 56 14.99 1.08 8.68
N PHE A 57 15.90 1.67 7.91
CA PHE A 57 17.14 1.05 7.44
C PHE A 57 18.38 1.50 8.21
N GLU A 58 18.23 2.27 9.29
CA GLU A 58 19.31 2.87 10.07
C GLU A 58 20.43 1.86 10.43
N GLN A 59 21.64 2.06 9.89
CA GLN A 59 22.78 1.17 10.13
C GLN A 59 23.76 1.78 11.13
N ARG A 60 23.91 1.14 12.29
CA ARG A 60 24.82 1.56 13.38
C ARG A 60 26.06 0.67 13.45
N PHE A 61 27.24 1.28 13.35
CA PHE A 61 28.53 0.61 13.45
C PHE A 61 29.39 1.17 14.57
N ARG A 62 30.10 0.28 15.28
CA ARG A 62 31.24 0.61 16.14
C ARG A 62 32.50 0.42 15.31
N ILE A 63 33.35 1.44 15.22
CA ILE A 63 34.64 1.35 14.54
C ILE A 63 35.72 1.44 15.60
N GLN A 64 36.68 0.52 15.58
CA GLN A 64 37.83 0.47 16.46
C GLN A 64 39.11 0.52 15.64
N PHE A 65 39.97 1.48 15.94
CA PHE A 65 41.35 1.51 15.49
C PHE A 65 42.23 0.81 16.53
N ASP A 66 43.28 0.16 16.06
CA ASP A 66 44.24 -0.54 16.90
C ASP A 66 45.63 -0.52 16.24
N SER A 67 46.66 -0.24 17.01
CA SER A 67 48.06 -0.31 16.57
C SER A 67 48.86 -1.43 17.23
N SER A 68 48.22 -2.22 18.11
CA SER A 68 48.79 -3.42 18.71
C SER A 68 48.73 -4.62 17.76
N ASP A 69 49.47 -5.67 18.11
CA ASP A 69 49.35 -7.01 17.52
C ASP A 69 48.46 -7.97 18.34
N THR A 70 47.67 -7.44 19.28
CA THR A 70 46.70 -8.27 19.99
C THR A 70 45.55 -8.69 19.07
N PRO A 71 44.99 -9.91 19.19
CA PRO A 71 43.79 -10.29 18.46
C PRO A 71 42.60 -9.44 18.93
N VAL A 72 41.92 -8.78 17.98
CA VAL A 72 40.71 -8.00 18.32
C VAL A 72 39.61 -8.93 18.84
N SER A 73 38.94 -8.52 19.92
CA SER A 73 37.84 -9.30 20.50
C SER A 73 36.53 -9.11 19.73
N GLY A 74 35.74 -10.18 19.64
CA GLY A 74 34.48 -10.23 18.91
C GLY A 74 34.63 -10.42 17.40
N TYR A 75 33.49 -10.47 16.70
CA TYR A 75 33.43 -10.73 15.26
C TYR A 75 33.18 -9.41 14.48
N PRO A 76 34.21 -8.80 13.88
CA PRO A 76 34.01 -7.63 13.04
C PRO A 76 33.30 -8.00 11.73
N LEU A 77 32.34 -7.17 11.31
CA LEU A 77 31.73 -7.24 9.98
C LEU A 77 32.77 -7.00 8.88
N ALA A 78 33.78 -6.18 9.15
CA ALA A 78 34.85 -5.87 8.22
C ALA A 78 36.12 -5.39 8.93
N LYS A 79 37.25 -5.50 8.24
CA LYS A 79 38.58 -5.11 8.75
C LYS A 79 39.37 -4.32 7.71
N ALA A 80 40.37 -3.58 8.16
CA ALA A 80 41.29 -2.86 7.30
C ALA A 80 42.68 -2.70 7.93
N ILE A 81 43.73 -2.60 7.11
CA ILE A 81 45.09 -2.30 7.57
C ILE A 81 45.68 -1.14 6.77
N TRP A 82 46.30 -0.19 7.47
CA TRP A 82 47.17 0.82 6.89
C TRP A 82 48.60 0.30 6.87
N LEU A 83 49.20 0.36 5.68
CA LEU A 83 50.57 -0.01 5.40
C LEU A 83 51.31 1.22 4.89
N ASP A 84 52.33 1.64 5.63
CA ASP A 84 53.10 2.84 5.30
C ASP A 84 53.98 2.61 4.08
N THR A 85 53.97 3.56 3.13
CA THR A 85 54.84 3.58 1.94
C THR A 85 55.77 4.79 1.89
N GLU A 86 55.88 5.53 3.01
CA GLU A 86 56.67 6.76 3.14
C GLU A 86 56.29 7.83 2.09
N ASP A 87 55.03 7.78 1.60
CA ASP A 87 54.49 8.50 0.44
C ASP A 87 55.29 8.34 -0.89
N LYS A 88 56.22 7.38 -0.96
CA LYS A 88 57.07 7.10 -2.15
C LYS A 88 56.34 6.33 -3.27
N GLY A 89 55.13 5.83 -3.01
CA GLY A 89 54.34 5.02 -3.95
C GLY A 89 54.85 3.60 -4.22
N ALA A 90 56.16 3.37 -4.14
CA ALA A 90 56.76 2.05 -4.23
C ALA A 90 56.34 1.15 -3.05
N ILE A 91 55.72 0.00 -3.36
CA ILE A 91 55.25 -0.96 -2.36
C ILE A 91 56.30 -2.07 -2.22
N SER A 92 56.88 -2.23 -1.03
CA SER A 92 57.87 -3.28 -0.79
C SER A 92 57.20 -4.66 -0.71
N LYS A 93 57.95 -5.72 -1.07
CA LYS A 93 57.48 -7.11 -1.00
C LYS A 93 56.98 -7.50 0.40
N HIS A 94 57.57 -6.92 1.46
CA HIS A 94 57.13 -7.12 2.84
C HIS A 94 55.68 -6.65 3.04
N LEU A 95 55.34 -5.43 2.59
CA LEU A 95 53.98 -4.88 2.74
C LEU A 95 52.93 -5.70 1.98
N ILE A 96 53.28 -6.26 0.81
CA ILE A 96 52.40 -7.19 0.08
C ILE A 96 52.15 -8.48 0.89
N VAL A 97 53.18 -9.04 1.54
CA VAL A 97 53.01 -10.20 2.44
C VAL A 97 52.15 -9.84 3.66
N THR A 98 52.38 -8.68 4.29
CA THR A 98 51.54 -8.20 5.41
C THR A 98 50.08 -8.02 4.98
N ALA A 99 49.84 -7.41 3.82
CA ALA A 99 48.50 -7.25 3.24
C ALA A 99 47.85 -8.62 2.97
N SER A 100 48.58 -9.54 2.33
CA SER A 100 48.10 -10.89 2.04
C SER A 100 47.66 -11.62 3.30
N GLN A 101 48.50 -11.62 4.34
CA GLN A 101 48.19 -12.29 5.59
C GLN A 101 47.02 -11.63 6.32
N PHE A 102 46.97 -10.30 6.39
CA PHE A 102 45.87 -9.59 7.05
C PHE A 102 44.53 -9.77 6.33
N VAL A 103 44.53 -9.67 5.00
CA VAL A 103 43.32 -9.71 4.16
C VAL A 103 42.82 -11.14 3.96
N ARG A 104 43.68 -12.03 3.44
CA ARG A 104 43.31 -13.40 3.02
C ARG A 104 43.55 -14.46 4.09
N ASN A 105 44.41 -14.21 5.08
CA ASN A 105 45.04 -15.23 5.93
C ASN A 105 45.84 -16.27 5.11
N SER A 106 46.53 -15.80 4.08
CA SER A 106 47.36 -16.59 3.17
C SER A 106 48.52 -15.75 2.60
N GLY A 107 49.47 -16.37 1.92
CA GLY A 107 50.50 -15.70 1.11
C GLY A 107 50.15 -15.51 -0.37
N THR A 108 48.86 -15.58 -0.76
CA THR A 108 48.45 -15.65 -2.18
C THR A 108 48.12 -14.31 -2.85
N LEU A 109 48.43 -13.17 -2.23
CA LEU A 109 48.22 -11.85 -2.82
C LEU A 109 49.47 -11.33 -3.54
N THR A 110 49.32 -10.91 -4.79
CA THR A 110 50.41 -10.35 -5.62
C THR A 110 50.27 -8.83 -5.78
N ILE A 111 51.29 -8.18 -6.34
CA ILE A 111 51.26 -6.75 -6.68
C ILE A 111 50.12 -6.43 -7.67
N ASP A 112 49.76 -7.37 -8.54
CA ASP A 112 48.71 -7.23 -9.56
C ASP A 112 47.30 -7.18 -8.95
N ASN A 113 47.14 -7.59 -7.69
CA ASN A 113 45.90 -7.42 -6.93
C ASN A 113 45.77 -6.01 -6.32
N VAL A 114 46.83 -5.19 -6.36
CA VAL A 114 46.82 -3.82 -5.84
C VAL A 114 46.25 -2.86 -6.90
N GLN A 115 45.26 -2.06 -6.51
CA GLN A 115 44.59 -1.11 -7.38
C GLN A 115 45.04 0.33 -7.02
N PRO A 116 45.57 1.11 -7.97
CA PRO A 116 46.00 2.49 -7.69
C PRO A 116 44.80 3.41 -7.41
N LEU A 117 44.98 4.34 -6.47
CA LEU A 117 44.05 5.43 -6.19
C LEU A 117 44.62 6.79 -6.65
N THR A 118 45.95 6.92 -6.56
CA THR A 118 46.76 8.06 -7.02
C THR A 118 48.15 7.53 -7.42
N SER A 119 49.09 8.41 -7.79
CA SER A 119 50.48 8.03 -8.07
C SER A 119 51.24 7.46 -6.87
N THR A 120 50.87 7.81 -5.63
CA THR A 120 51.58 7.36 -4.42
C THR A 120 50.75 6.52 -3.44
N ARG A 121 49.46 6.31 -3.75
CA ARG A 121 48.49 5.65 -2.85
C ARG A 121 47.67 4.61 -3.60
N SER A 122 47.47 3.46 -2.99
CA SER A 122 46.79 2.32 -3.60
C SER A 122 46.05 1.47 -2.57
N MET A 123 45.19 0.57 -3.04
CA MET A 123 44.31 -0.23 -2.20
C MET A 123 44.13 -1.65 -2.74
N VAL A 124 43.96 -2.59 -1.83
CA VAL A 124 43.50 -3.96 -2.06
C VAL A 124 42.15 -4.11 -1.37
N THR A 125 41.19 -4.71 -2.06
CA THR A 125 39.87 -5.07 -1.53
C THR A 125 39.64 -6.57 -1.78
N ASP A 126 39.40 -7.35 -0.73
CA ASP A 126 39.04 -8.77 -0.85
C ASP A 126 38.20 -9.19 0.37
N ARG A 127 37.17 -10.03 0.16
CA ARG A 127 36.13 -10.34 1.17
C ARG A 127 35.63 -9.05 1.85
N GLU A 128 35.48 -9.02 3.16
CA GLU A 128 35.18 -7.85 3.97
C GLU A 128 36.46 -7.14 4.48
N ALA A 129 37.58 -7.21 3.73
CA ALA A 129 38.88 -6.70 4.16
C ALA A 129 39.52 -5.71 3.17
N ILE A 130 40.23 -4.73 3.71
CA ILE A 130 41.04 -3.74 2.97
C ILE A 130 42.51 -3.80 3.42
N ALA A 131 43.44 -3.65 2.47
CA ALA A 131 44.77 -3.14 2.77
C ALA A 131 45.02 -1.85 1.96
N TYR A 132 45.46 -0.79 2.62
CA TYR A 132 45.63 0.54 2.02
C TYR A 132 47.08 1.01 2.21
N PHE A 133 47.72 1.37 1.11
CA PHE A 133 49.14 1.69 1.01
C PHE A 133 49.30 3.19 0.74
N SER A 134 49.97 3.92 1.65
CA SER A 134 50.07 5.39 1.64
C SER A 134 51.00 5.86 2.75
N GLY A 135 51.66 7.02 2.62
CA GLY A 135 52.35 7.67 3.75
C GLY A 135 51.41 8.38 4.75
N ASN A 136 50.10 8.40 4.49
CA ASN A 136 49.16 9.26 5.22
C ASN A 136 47.99 8.49 5.86
N GLU A 137 48.15 8.14 7.15
CA GLU A 137 47.12 7.55 8.01
C GLU A 137 45.78 8.31 7.98
N ARG A 138 45.80 9.65 7.83
CA ARG A 138 44.57 10.46 7.81
C ARG A 138 43.67 10.15 6.61
N ASN A 139 44.22 9.66 5.50
CA ASN A 139 43.41 9.16 4.39
C ASN A 139 42.89 7.75 4.64
N PHE A 140 43.67 6.85 5.25
CA PHE A 140 43.17 5.55 5.72
C PHE A 140 41.92 5.71 6.60
N ARG A 141 41.99 6.61 7.59
CA ARG A 141 40.84 6.97 8.45
C ARG A 141 39.61 7.46 7.66
N ARG A 142 39.78 8.08 6.49
CA ARG A 142 38.68 8.43 5.57
C ARG A 142 38.16 7.19 4.83
N ILE A 143 39.05 6.33 4.32
CA ILE A 143 38.67 5.07 3.65
C ILE A 143 37.81 4.19 4.56
N ILE A 144 38.05 4.14 5.88
CA ILE A 144 37.23 3.34 6.81
C ILE A 144 35.76 3.81 6.85
N LEU A 145 35.50 5.11 6.75
CA LEU A 145 34.13 5.63 6.67
C LEU A 145 33.46 5.26 5.33
N ILE A 146 34.24 5.26 4.24
CA ILE A 146 33.77 4.87 2.90
C ILE A 146 33.44 3.36 2.87
N GLN A 147 34.30 2.52 3.47
CA GLN A 147 34.06 1.10 3.70
C GLN A 147 32.79 0.88 4.55
N ALA A 148 32.62 1.64 5.64
CA ALA A 148 31.44 1.54 6.49
C ALA A 148 30.14 1.89 5.75
N LEU A 149 30.13 2.93 4.90
CA LEU A 149 28.96 3.26 4.07
C LEU A 149 28.68 2.18 3.01
N ALA A 150 29.71 1.63 2.38
CA ALA A 150 29.56 0.54 1.41
C ALA A 150 28.96 -0.72 2.06
N ILE A 151 29.36 -1.04 3.29
CA ILE A 151 28.77 -2.11 4.11
C ILE A 151 27.34 -1.75 4.51
N ALA A 152 27.04 -0.49 4.82
CA ALA A 152 25.69 -0.03 5.13
C ALA A 152 24.73 -0.31 3.97
N TYR A 153 25.09 0.13 2.75
CA TYR A 153 24.32 -0.15 1.53
C TYR A 153 24.22 -1.66 1.25
N LYS A 154 25.32 -2.42 1.35
CA LYS A 154 25.30 -3.89 1.19
C LYS A 154 24.27 -4.52 2.13
N ARG A 155 24.32 -4.20 3.42
CA ARG A 155 23.42 -4.74 4.44
C ARG A 155 21.96 -4.39 4.19
N VAL A 156 21.65 -3.11 3.90
CA VAL A 156 20.28 -2.68 3.64
C VAL A 156 19.69 -3.41 2.44
N MET A 157 20.41 -3.48 1.31
CA MET A 157 19.88 -4.19 0.13
C MET A 157 19.65 -5.68 0.37
N TYR A 158 20.56 -6.37 1.08
CA TYR A 158 20.34 -7.77 1.42
C TYR A 158 19.15 -7.96 2.36
N GLN A 159 18.97 -7.10 3.37
CA GLN A 159 17.80 -7.11 4.25
C GLN A 159 16.52 -6.92 3.43
N CYS A 160 16.46 -5.90 2.56
CA CYS A 160 15.31 -5.62 1.71
C CYS A 160 14.93 -6.79 0.78
N MET A 161 15.91 -7.47 0.18
CA MET A 161 15.65 -8.65 -0.65
C MET A 161 15.16 -9.85 0.18
N THR A 162 15.70 -10.06 1.39
CA THR A 162 15.21 -11.11 2.31
C THR A 162 13.78 -10.82 2.76
N ASP A 163 13.53 -9.64 3.32
CA ASP A 163 12.21 -9.23 3.84
C ASP A 163 11.13 -9.32 2.75
N LEU A 164 11.42 -8.86 1.53
CA LEU A 164 10.52 -8.95 0.38
C LEU A 164 10.30 -10.41 -0.05
N SER A 165 11.34 -11.23 -0.04
CA SER A 165 11.22 -12.65 -0.38
C SER A 165 10.38 -13.43 0.64
N GLU A 166 10.41 -13.03 1.92
CA GLU A 166 9.61 -13.63 2.99
C GLU A 166 8.17 -13.10 3.04
N SER A 167 7.95 -11.80 2.83
CA SER A 167 6.60 -11.22 2.79
C SER A 167 5.76 -11.79 1.64
N VAL A 168 6.39 -12.03 0.49
CA VAL A 168 5.75 -12.63 -0.70
C VAL A 168 5.46 -14.11 -0.48
N LYS A 169 6.37 -14.89 0.12
CA LYS A 169 6.13 -16.31 0.46
C LYS A 169 5.02 -16.51 1.50
N SER A 170 4.75 -15.49 2.33
CA SER A 170 3.66 -15.49 3.32
C SER A 170 2.35 -14.92 2.79
N ASP A 171 2.27 -14.57 1.50
CA ASP A 171 1.12 -13.91 0.83
C ASP A 171 0.64 -12.62 1.54
N ASN A 172 1.52 -12.00 2.33
CA ASN A 172 1.18 -10.82 3.10
C ASN A 172 1.30 -9.55 2.23
N THR A 173 0.23 -9.29 1.48
CA THR A 173 0.13 -8.15 0.55
C THR A 173 0.37 -6.80 1.23
N GLU A 174 -0.12 -6.58 2.46
CA GLU A 174 0.06 -5.30 3.18
C GLU A 174 1.52 -5.06 3.59
N VAL A 175 2.19 -6.08 4.15
CA VAL A 175 3.62 -6.00 4.48
C VAL A 175 4.47 -5.85 3.22
N THR A 176 4.11 -6.56 2.14
CA THR A 176 4.78 -6.45 0.84
C THR A 176 4.67 -5.05 0.24
N LEU A 177 3.49 -4.42 0.29
CA LEU A 177 3.27 -3.01 -0.10
C LEU A 177 4.13 -2.06 0.74
N LYS A 178 4.17 -2.25 2.05
CA LYS A 178 4.93 -1.40 2.98
C LYS A 178 6.43 -1.49 2.73
N LEU A 179 6.96 -2.71 2.52
CA LEU A 179 8.36 -2.93 2.14
C LEU A 179 8.67 -2.29 0.78
N TYR A 180 7.80 -2.47 -0.22
CA TYR A 180 7.94 -1.85 -1.54
C TYR A 180 8.07 -0.31 -1.44
N GLU A 181 7.17 0.36 -0.70
CA GLU A 181 7.29 1.81 -0.48
C GLU A 181 8.57 2.20 0.27
N GLN A 182 8.98 1.43 1.28
CA GLN A 182 10.19 1.71 2.05
C GLN A 182 11.44 1.61 1.17
N ILE A 183 11.55 0.58 0.33
CA ILE A 183 12.71 0.39 -0.55
C ILE A 183 12.75 1.48 -1.63
N LEU A 184 11.61 1.91 -2.19
CA LEU A 184 11.56 3.08 -3.07
C LEU A 184 12.02 4.37 -2.37
N ARG A 185 11.58 4.61 -1.12
CA ARG A 185 12.03 5.77 -0.33
C ARG A 185 13.54 5.75 -0.08
N PHE A 186 14.10 4.60 0.30
CA PHE A 186 15.55 4.42 0.46
C PHE A 186 16.32 4.69 -0.84
N ASN A 187 15.85 4.16 -1.97
CA ASN A 187 16.49 4.37 -3.27
C ASN A 187 16.36 5.81 -3.80
N ALA A 188 15.38 6.58 -3.33
CA ALA A 188 15.21 7.99 -3.69
C ALA A 188 15.95 8.98 -2.75
N ALA A 189 16.10 8.63 -1.47
CA ALA A 189 16.58 9.56 -0.43
C ALA A 189 17.99 9.24 0.12
N ASP A 190 18.36 7.96 0.20
CA ASP A 190 19.54 7.50 0.96
C ASP A 190 20.57 6.76 0.10
N TYR A 191 20.17 6.03 -0.95
CA TYR A 191 21.11 5.37 -1.86
C TYR A 191 21.63 6.31 -2.96
N PHE A 192 22.94 6.58 -2.92
CA PHE A 192 23.63 7.33 -3.97
C PHE A 192 24.69 6.46 -4.65
N ARG A 193 24.64 6.37 -5.99
CA ARG A 193 25.63 5.66 -6.81
C ARG A 193 27.05 6.19 -6.60
N HIS A 194 27.19 7.49 -6.38
CA HIS A 194 28.43 8.19 -6.03
C HIS A 194 28.13 9.10 -4.81
N PRO A 195 28.27 8.60 -3.57
CA PRO A 195 28.00 9.34 -2.34
C PRO A 195 29.18 10.21 -1.90
N ILE A 196 30.30 10.20 -2.64
CA ILE A 196 31.51 10.99 -2.42
C ILE A 196 31.51 12.15 -3.42
N HIS A 197 31.93 13.34 -3.00
CA HIS A 197 32.14 14.44 -3.95
C HIS A 197 33.25 14.11 -4.95
N LEU A 198 32.97 14.28 -6.25
CA LEU A 198 33.86 13.87 -7.35
C LEU A 198 35.18 14.68 -7.43
N ASP A 199 35.25 15.84 -6.78
CA ASP A 199 36.48 16.62 -6.59
C ASP A 199 37.49 15.93 -5.64
N ARG A 200 37.03 14.97 -4.83
CA ARG A 200 37.88 14.13 -3.96
C ARG A 200 38.34 12.89 -4.69
N HIS A 201 39.08 13.07 -5.78
CA HIS A 201 39.46 12.01 -6.74
C HIS A 201 39.89 10.69 -6.06
N GLU A 202 40.86 10.69 -5.13
CA GLU A 202 41.30 9.49 -4.38
C GLU A 202 40.14 8.77 -3.67
N LEU A 203 39.24 9.52 -3.02
CA LEU A 203 38.12 9.00 -2.26
C LEU A 203 36.98 8.52 -3.18
N SER A 204 36.79 9.16 -4.34
CA SER A 204 35.88 8.69 -5.38
C SER A 204 36.38 7.38 -6.00
N THR A 205 37.66 7.30 -6.37
CA THR A 205 38.25 6.06 -6.90
C THR A 205 38.21 4.92 -5.87
N ALA A 206 38.43 5.22 -4.59
CA ALA A 206 38.27 4.24 -3.50
C ALA A 206 36.81 3.79 -3.35
N TRP A 207 35.83 4.69 -3.48
CA TRP A 207 34.42 4.32 -3.54
C TRP A 207 34.11 3.44 -4.76
N ASP A 208 34.55 3.81 -5.96
CA ASP A 208 34.27 3.06 -7.19
C ASP A 208 34.96 1.67 -7.20
N LEU A 209 36.03 1.48 -6.42
CA LEU A 209 36.60 0.16 -6.10
C LEU A 209 35.69 -0.61 -5.13
N LEU A 210 35.33 -0.03 -3.99
CA LEU A 210 34.51 -0.70 -2.96
C LEU A 210 33.10 -1.03 -3.45
N ALA A 211 32.49 -0.16 -4.26
CA ALA A 211 31.16 -0.37 -4.82
C ALA A 211 31.15 -1.49 -5.87
N ARG A 212 32.20 -1.60 -6.71
CA ARG A 212 32.41 -2.76 -7.60
C ARG A 212 32.65 -4.04 -6.82
N HIS A 213 33.52 -3.99 -5.81
CA HIS A 213 33.89 -5.13 -4.97
C HIS A 213 32.70 -5.72 -4.20
N PHE A 214 31.91 -4.87 -3.54
CA PHE A 214 30.65 -5.27 -2.89
C PHE A 214 29.46 -5.37 -3.87
N ARG A 215 29.69 -5.21 -5.18
CA ARG A 215 28.71 -5.30 -6.28
C ARG A 215 27.46 -4.42 -6.12
N LEU A 216 27.57 -3.29 -5.39
CA LEU A 216 26.44 -2.49 -4.92
C LEU A 216 25.46 -2.08 -6.02
N GLN A 217 25.95 -1.66 -7.20
CA GLN A 217 25.08 -1.28 -8.32
C GLN A 217 24.33 -2.48 -8.94
N ALA A 218 24.93 -3.67 -8.92
CA ALA A 218 24.26 -4.90 -9.38
C ALA A 218 23.25 -5.42 -8.35
N THR A 219 23.58 -5.34 -7.06
CA THR A 219 22.67 -5.71 -5.97
C THR A 219 21.46 -4.77 -5.88
N ASN A 220 21.65 -3.46 -6.09
CA ASN A 220 20.51 -2.55 -6.16
C ASN A 220 19.66 -2.82 -7.40
N ARG A 221 20.30 -3.05 -8.56
CA ARG A 221 19.59 -3.40 -9.79
C ARG A 221 18.69 -4.64 -9.58
N GLU A 222 19.24 -5.73 -9.07
CA GLU A 222 18.51 -6.95 -8.71
C GLU A 222 17.30 -6.63 -7.80
N MET A 223 17.52 -5.91 -6.70
CA MET A 223 16.46 -5.47 -5.79
C MET A 223 15.37 -4.64 -6.50
N THR A 224 15.73 -3.72 -7.40
CA THR A 224 14.75 -2.93 -8.17
C THR A 224 14.03 -3.71 -9.26
N GLU A 225 14.67 -4.69 -9.87
CA GLU A 225 14.05 -5.56 -10.88
C GLU A 225 13.04 -6.51 -10.22
N GLN A 226 13.34 -7.05 -9.03
CA GLN A 226 12.38 -7.78 -8.20
C GLN A 226 11.15 -6.91 -7.85
N LEU A 227 11.35 -5.68 -7.39
CA LEU A 227 10.24 -4.73 -7.11
C LEU A 227 9.39 -4.45 -8.35
N SER A 228 9.99 -4.39 -9.54
CA SER A 228 9.26 -4.09 -10.78
C SER A 228 8.18 -5.13 -11.08
N GLY A 229 8.46 -6.42 -10.84
CA GLY A 229 7.48 -7.50 -10.96
C GLY A 229 6.29 -7.34 -10.00
N PHE A 230 6.57 -7.03 -8.72
CA PHE A 230 5.51 -6.78 -7.74
C PHE A 230 4.69 -5.53 -8.06
N SER A 231 5.27 -4.50 -8.67
CA SER A 231 4.53 -3.29 -9.04
C SER A 231 3.39 -3.56 -10.04
N LEU A 232 3.51 -4.60 -10.89
CA LEU A 232 2.46 -5.05 -11.80
C LEU A 232 1.35 -5.79 -11.03
N MET A 233 1.70 -6.80 -10.25
CA MET A 233 0.77 -7.58 -9.41
C MET A 233 -0.03 -6.67 -8.45
N LEU A 234 0.63 -5.71 -7.80
CA LEU A 234 0.01 -4.75 -6.89
C LEU A 234 -0.91 -3.75 -7.62
N LYS A 235 -0.62 -3.43 -8.89
CA LYS A 235 -1.53 -2.66 -9.73
C LYS A 235 -2.78 -3.48 -10.07
N GLU A 236 -2.61 -4.73 -10.49
CA GLU A 236 -3.73 -5.64 -10.81
C GLU A 236 -4.66 -5.84 -9.61
N GLN A 237 -4.10 -6.10 -8.41
CA GLN A 237 -4.88 -6.16 -7.17
C GLN A 237 -5.61 -4.84 -6.85
N ARG A 238 -4.96 -3.68 -7.06
CA ARG A 238 -5.60 -2.36 -6.84
C ARG A 238 -6.72 -2.06 -7.82
N ASP A 239 -6.54 -2.38 -9.10
CA ASP A 239 -7.56 -2.19 -10.13
C ASP A 239 -8.74 -3.16 -9.91
N GLN A 240 -8.48 -4.42 -9.54
CA GLN A 240 -9.51 -5.38 -9.14
C GLN A 240 -10.30 -4.89 -7.92
N ALA A 241 -9.61 -4.44 -6.86
CA ALA A 241 -10.24 -3.87 -5.67
C ALA A 241 -10.90 -2.50 -5.91
N ARG A 242 -10.73 -1.89 -7.08
CA ARG A 242 -11.48 -0.71 -7.54
C ARG A 242 -12.76 -1.15 -8.26
N ILE A 243 -12.64 -2.10 -9.18
CA ILE A 243 -13.74 -2.75 -9.91
C ILE A 243 -14.74 -3.41 -8.93
N GLU A 244 -14.27 -4.01 -7.84
CA GLU A 244 -15.13 -4.58 -6.78
C GLU A 244 -16.02 -3.49 -6.15
N ARG A 245 -15.42 -2.37 -5.73
CA ARG A 245 -16.15 -1.23 -5.14
C ARG A 245 -17.07 -0.53 -6.14
N GLU A 246 -16.66 -0.42 -7.40
CA GLU A 246 -17.52 0.08 -8.49
C GLU A 246 -18.76 -0.83 -8.70
N LYS A 247 -18.61 -2.16 -8.59
CA LYS A 247 -19.75 -3.09 -8.62
C LYS A 247 -20.64 -2.97 -7.39
N GLU A 248 -20.07 -2.81 -6.19
CA GLU A 248 -20.83 -2.64 -4.94
C GLU A 248 -21.66 -1.36 -4.95
N THR A 249 -21.09 -0.23 -5.39
CA THR A 249 -21.84 1.03 -5.52
C THR A 249 -22.95 0.92 -6.56
N LEU A 250 -22.66 0.39 -7.75
CA LEU A 250 -23.67 0.17 -8.80
C LEU A 250 -24.78 -0.80 -8.36
N LYS A 251 -24.46 -1.78 -7.51
CA LYS A 251 -25.46 -2.70 -6.93
C LYS A 251 -26.38 -1.94 -5.96
N HIS A 252 -25.82 -1.17 -5.03
CA HIS A 252 -26.61 -0.37 -4.09
C HIS A 252 -27.44 0.73 -4.77
N GLU A 253 -26.96 1.31 -5.87
CA GLU A 253 -27.74 2.25 -6.70
C GLU A 253 -28.95 1.55 -7.33
N ARG A 254 -28.76 0.41 -7.98
CA ARG A 254 -29.86 -0.41 -8.54
C ARG A 254 -30.86 -0.89 -7.49
N GLU A 255 -30.40 -1.22 -6.29
CA GLU A 255 -31.27 -1.58 -5.15
C GLU A 255 -32.15 -0.39 -4.74
N ARG A 256 -31.58 0.83 -4.67
CA ARG A 256 -32.32 2.07 -4.37
C ARG A 256 -33.33 2.41 -5.48
N GLU A 257 -32.92 2.35 -6.75
CA GLU A 257 -33.81 2.57 -7.89
C GLU A 257 -35.00 1.60 -7.88
N GLN A 258 -34.75 0.30 -7.70
CA GLN A 258 -35.82 -0.69 -7.61
C GLN A 258 -36.73 -0.46 -6.41
N GLN A 259 -36.23 0.06 -5.29
CA GLN A 259 -37.04 0.38 -4.13
C GLN A 259 -37.90 1.63 -4.36
N GLN A 260 -37.36 2.68 -4.98
CA GLN A 260 -38.14 3.86 -5.39
C GLN A 260 -39.25 3.49 -6.37
N ILE A 261 -38.96 2.69 -7.40
CA ILE A 261 -39.95 2.20 -8.38
C ILE A 261 -41.03 1.33 -7.72
N LYS A 262 -40.70 0.56 -6.67
CA LYS A 262 -41.68 -0.20 -5.88
C LYS A 262 -42.57 0.72 -5.03
N GLU A 263 -41.99 1.74 -4.40
CA GLU A 263 -42.75 2.73 -3.63
C GLU A 263 -43.67 3.58 -4.51
N GLU A 264 -43.21 4.03 -5.67
CA GLU A 264 -44.00 4.79 -6.64
C GLU A 264 -45.20 3.96 -7.12
N LYS A 265 -44.97 2.73 -7.59
CA LYS A 265 -46.05 1.80 -7.98
C LYS A 265 -47.01 1.46 -6.83
N ALA A 266 -46.54 1.48 -5.58
CA ALA A 266 -47.40 1.31 -4.41
C ALA A 266 -48.26 2.56 -4.13
N ARG A 267 -47.70 3.77 -4.31
CA ARG A 267 -48.42 5.05 -4.20
C ARG A 267 -49.49 5.17 -5.29
N ASP A 268 -49.16 4.87 -6.55
CA ASP A 268 -50.10 4.91 -7.68
C ASP A 268 -51.24 3.91 -7.48
N LYS A 269 -50.92 2.67 -7.07
CA LYS A 269 -51.94 1.67 -6.76
C LYS A 269 -52.83 2.09 -5.59
N ALA A 270 -52.29 2.78 -4.59
CA ALA A 270 -53.08 3.32 -3.48
C ALA A 270 -53.94 4.53 -3.89
N LEU A 271 -53.48 5.38 -4.81
CA LEU A 271 -54.27 6.46 -5.41
C LEU A 271 -55.43 5.87 -6.24
N TRP A 272 -55.15 4.94 -7.14
CA TRP A 272 -56.16 4.27 -7.97
C TRP A 272 -57.24 3.55 -7.12
N VAL A 273 -56.85 2.90 -6.02
CA VAL A 273 -57.81 2.29 -5.08
C VAL A 273 -58.68 3.36 -4.38
N LYS A 274 -58.13 4.52 -4.01
CA LYS A 274 -58.92 5.64 -3.45
C LYS A 274 -59.88 6.23 -4.49
N GLU A 275 -59.45 6.35 -5.74
CA GLU A 275 -60.27 6.83 -6.87
C GLU A 275 -61.47 5.90 -7.09
N GLN A 276 -61.21 4.59 -7.23
CA GLN A 276 -62.23 3.54 -7.31
C GLN A 276 -63.21 3.54 -6.12
N GLN A 277 -62.74 3.87 -4.91
CA GLN A 277 -63.62 4.04 -3.75
C GLN A 277 -64.47 5.32 -3.86
N ARG A 278 -63.91 6.42 -4.36
CA ARG A 278 -64.62 7.68 -4.64
C ARG A 278 -65.73 7.48 -5.67
N GLU A 279 -65.44 6.84 -6.80
CA GLU A 279 -66.43 6.50 -7.83
C GLU A 279 -67.58 5.65 -7.25
N LYS A 280 -67.25 4.61 -6.46
CA LYS A 280 -68.25 3.76 -5.80
C LYS A 280 -69.07 4.50 -4.75
N GLN A 281 -68.55 5.55 -4.12
CA GLN A 281 -69.34 6.46 -3.27
C GLN A 281 -70.20 7.43 -4.09
N LEU A 282 -69.69 7.98 -5.19
CA LEU A 282 -70.43 8.88 -6.08
C LEU A 282 -71.60 8.15 -6.75
N ASN A 283 -71.41 6.96 -7.31
CA ASN A 283 -72.50 6.15 -7.88
C ASN A 283 -73.56 5.76 -6.83
N LYS A 284 -73.16 5.50 -5.57
CA LYS A 284 -74.10 5.29 -4.45
C LYS A 284 -74.86 6.55 -4.03
N ARG A 285 -74.29 7.75 -4.24
CA ARG A 285 -75.00 9.03 -4.03
C ARG A 285 -75.93 9.34 -5.21
N ALA A 286 -75.47 9.10 -6.44
CA ALA A 286 -76.25 9.30 -7.65
C ALA A 286 -77.52 8.42 -7.65
N THR A 287 -77.39 7.10 -7.42
CA THR A 287 -78.57 6.21 -7.30
C THR A 287 -79.55 6.63 -6.21
N ARG A 288 -79.06 7.08 -5.03
CA ARG A 288 -79.93 7.64 -3.98
C ARG A 288 -80.64 8.93 -4.41
N LEU A 289 -79.98 9.81 -5.15
CA LEU A 289 -80.59 11.02 -5.72
C LEU A 289 -81.63 10.66 -6.80
N THR A 290 -81.35 9.70 -7.69
CA THR A 290 -82.32 9.23 -8.68
C THR A 290 -83.58 8.65 -8.02
N ILE A 291 -83.42 7.86 -6.95
CA ILE A 291 -84.54 7.31 -6.17
C ILE A 291 -85.31 8.42 -5.43
N ALA A 292 -84.62 9.43 -4.87
CA ALA A 292 -85.29 10.57 -4.24
C ALA A 292 -86.06 11.43 -5.26
N LEU A 293 -85.50 11.63 -6.45
CA LEU A 293 -86.15 12.37 -7.54
C LEU A 293 -87.36 11.63 -8.13
N SER A 294 -87.31 10.30 -8.26
CA SER A 294 -88.48 9.52 -8.71
C SER A 294 -89.58 9.44 -7.65
N LEU A 295 -89.23 9.44 -6.35
CA LEU A 295 -90.20 9.60 -5.26
C LEU A 295 -90.82 11.01 -5.26
N LEU A 296 -90.03 12.06 -5.52
CA LEU A 296 -90.55 13.43 -5.65
C LEU A 296 -91.44 13.61 -6.88
N SER A 297 -91.15 12.98 -8.02
CA SER A 297 -92.06 13.04 -9.18
C SER A 297 -93.35 12.24 -8.95
N LEU A 298 -93.28 11.11 -8.23
CA LEU A 298 -94.47 10.37 -7.76
C LEU A 298 -95.35 11.23 -6.84
N LEU A 299 -94.75 11.93 -5.87
CA LEU A 299 -95.47 12.86 -4.99
C LEU A 299 -96.05 14.06 -5.76
N SER A 300 -95.33 14.58 -6.75
CA SER A 300 -95.83 15.64 -7.64
C SER A 300 -97.05 15.18 -8.45
N LEU A 301 -97.04 13.95 -8.97
CA LEU A 301 -98.18 13.38 -9.70
C LEU A 301 -99.39 13.15 -8.79
N LEU A 302 -99.16 12.69 -7.55
CA LEU A 302 -100.22 12.54 -6.54
C LEU A 302 -100.83 13.89 -6.12
N SER A 303 -100.07 14.99 -6.18
CA SER A 303 -100.58 16.33 -5.85
C SER A 303 -101.45 16.98 -6.93
N LEU A 304 -101.52 16.40 -8.13
CA LEU A 304 -102.23 16.98 -9.28
C LEU A 304 -103.60 16.33 -9.57
N VAL A 305 -104.05 15.39 -8.73
CA VAL A 305 -105.30 14.66 -8.89
C VAL A 305 -106.24 14.95 -7.72
N GLU A 306 -107.36 15.61 -7.99
CA GLU A 306 -108.48 15.65 -7.05
C GLU A 306 -109.10 14.25 -6.95
N LEU A 307 -108.63 13.46 -5.96
CA LEU A 307 -109.10 12.11 -5.69
C LEU A 307 -110.54 12.12 -5.15
N THR A 308 -111.51 12.23 -6.06
CA THR A 308 -112.93 11.99 -5.75
C THR A 308 -113.18 10.51 -5.41
N PRO A 309 -114.16 10.18 -4.54
CA PRO A 309 -114.35 8.81 -4.04
C PRO A 309 -114.51 7.73 -5.13
N GLN A 310 -115.10 8.08 -6.27
CA GLN A 310 -115.33 7.17 -7.40
C GLN A 310 -114.03 6.59 -8.01
N HIS A 311 -112.88 7.25 -7.82
CA HIS A 311 -111.61 6.73 -8.31
C HIS A 311 -111.11 5.51 -7.52
N PHE A 312 -111.51 5.36 -6.25
CA PHE A 312 -111.18 4.18 -5.45
C PHE A 312 -112.07 2.98 -5.78
N GLU A 313 -113.36 3.20 -6.08
CA GLU A 313 -114.28 2.13 -6.49
C GLU A 313 -113.82 1.46 -7.80
N ASN A 314 -113.46 2.27 -8.81
CA ASN A 314 -112.96 1.76 -10.10
C ASN A 314 -111.60 1.05 -9.98
N ALA A 315 -110.74 1.43 -9.04
CA ALA A 315 -109.49 0.72 -8.78
C ALA A 315 -109.75 -0.65 -8.11
N TYR A 316 -110.73 -0.71 -7.19
CA TYR A 316 -111.08 -1.94 -6.48
C TYR A 316 -111.74 -2.98 -7.39
N THR A 317 -112.65 -2.58 -8.28
CA THR A 317 -113.33 -3.50 -9.21
C THR A 317 -112.36 -4.17 -10.19
N VAL A 318 -111.47 -3.39 -10.82
CA VAL A 318 -110.44 -3.91 -11.75
C VAL A 318 -109.48 -4.86 -11.04
N TRP A 319 -109.11 -4.58 -9.79
CA TRP A 319 -108.23 -5.46 -9.00
C TRP A 319 -108.93 -6.77 -8.59
N ALA A 320 -110.23 -6.71 -8.27
CA ALA A 320 -111.05 -7.88 -7.95
C ALA A 320 -111.29 -8.80 -9.16
N GLU A 321 -111.47 -8.24 -10.37
CA GLU A 321 -111.53 -9.03 -11.61
C GLU A 321 -110.22 -9.78 -11.90
N TYR A 322 -109.07 -9.14 -11.71
CA TYR A 322 -107.76 -9.75 -11.99
C TYR A 322 -107.39 -10.91 -11.04
N ILE A 323 -108.01 -10.99 -9.86
CA ILE A 323 -107.66 -11.94 -8.79
C ILE A 323 -108.65 -13.11 -8.69
N SER A 324 -109.79 -13.07 -9.38
CA SER A 324 -110.86 -14.09 -9.30
C SER A 324 -110.63 -15.29 -10.24
N PRO A 325 -110.28 -16.51 -9.75
CA PRO A 325 -109.97 -17.65 -10.62
C PRO A 325 -111.22 -18.45 -11.01
N ARG A 326 -111.33 -18.88 -12.27
CA ARG A 326 -112.40 -19.79 -12.74
C ARG A 326 -111.94 -21.25 -12.85
N THR A 327 -112.43 -22.07 -11.91
CA THR A 327 -112.37 -23.55 -11.86
C THR A 327 -113.73 -24.15 -12.25
N ASN A 328 -113.93 -25.29 -12.93
CA ASN A 328 -113.10 -26.27 -13.68
C ASN A 328 -114.00 -26.76 -14.88
N ALA A 329 -114.02 -27.98 -15.47
CA ALA A 329 -113.29 -29.25 -15.32
C ALA A 329 -113.53 -30.17 -16.54
N HIS A 330 -112.49 -30.92 -16.99
CA HIS A 330 -112.57 -32.13 -17.85
C HIS A 330 -113.20 -31.96 -19.27
N VAL A 331 -112.96 -32.82 -20.28
CA VAL A 331 -112.77 -34.29 -20.33
C VAL A 331 -111.72 -34.73 -21.36
N ASP A 332 -111.05 -35.83 -21.00
CA ASP A 332 -110.24 -36.84 -21.71
C ASP A 332 -110.32 -36.95 -23.26
N ALA A 333 -109.18 -37.32 -23.88
CA ALA A 333 -108.98 -38.62 -24.55
C ALA A 333 -107.55 -38.76 -25.12
N ALA A 334 -107.11 -40.00 -25.39
CA ALA A 334 -105.85 -40.31 -26.07
C ALA A 334 -106.10 -41.24 -27.28
N THR A 335 -105.21 -41.22 -28.27
CA THR A 335 -104.72 -42.45 -28.96
C THR A 335 -103.48 -42.20 -29.83
N ASP A 336 -102.80 -43.32 -30.12
CA ASP A 336 -101.49 -43.47 -30.76
C ASP A 336 -101.42 -43.27 -32.29
N THR A 337 -100.18 -43.11 -32.77
CA THR A 337 -99.61 -43.56 -34.07
C THR A 337 -100.33 -43.26 -35.39
N GLN A 338 -99.61 -42.59 -36.30
CA GLN A 338 -98.72 -43.30 -37.25
C GLN A 338 -97.47 -42.48 -37.57
#